data_AF-A0A7K0I6L9-F1
#
_entry.id   AF-A0A7K0I6L9-F1
#
_cell.length_a   1.000
_cell.length_b   1.000
_cell.length_c   1.000
_cell.angle_alpha   90.00
_cell.angle_beta   90.00
_cell.angle_gamma   90.00
#
_symmetry.space_group_name_H-M   'P 1'
#
loop_
_entity.id
_entity.type
_entity.pdbx_description
1 polymer ?
#
loop_
_entity_poly.entity_id
_entity_poly.type
_entity_poly.pdbx_seq_one_letter_code
_entity_poly.pdbx_strand_id
1 'polypeptide(L)' 'MAKKENATKNFVLRIDAEMMDAIETWAADEFRSTNGQIQYILDQALRKAGRLKKKKQSKQEDE' A
#
# COMPACT_ATOMS: atom_id res chain seq x y z
N MET A 1 6.73 -4.90 -26.72
CA MET A 1 6.66 -5.33 -25.31
C MET A 1 6.41 -4.11 -24.44
N ALA A 2 5.19 -3.94 -23.91
CA ALA A 2 4.87 -2.77 -23.09
C ALA A 2 5.52 -2.93 -21.72
N LYS A 3 6.53 -2.09 -21.44
CA LYS A 3 7.21 -2.00 -20.14
C LYS A 3 6.15 -1.67 -19.10
N LYS A 4 5.81 -2.63 -18.23
CA LYS A 4 4.92 -2.40 -17.09
C LYS A 4 5.72 -1.56 -16.11
N GLU A 5 5.64 -0.24 -16.25
CA GLU A 5 6.21 0.66 -15.28
C GLU A 5 5.61 0.30 -13.92
N ASN A 6 6.44 -0.14 -12.97
CA ASN A 6 6.09 -0.18 -11.56
C ASN A 6 6.00 1.28 -11.08
N ALA A 7 4.98 1.99 -11.56
CA ALA A 7 4.79 3.40 -11.30
C ALA A 7 4.19 3.55 -9.89
N THR A 8 5.06 3.66 -8.89
CA THR A 8 4.70 4.28 -7.62
C THR A 8 4.25 5.70 -7.91
N LYS A 9 2.99 6.00 -7.61
CA LYS A 9 2.44 7.34 -7.78
C LYS A 9 2.53 8.08 -6.45
N ASN A 10 3.31 9.15 -6.43
CA ASN A 10 3.40 10.02 -5.28
C ASN A 10 2.17 10.92 -5.23
N PHE A 11 1.54 11.03 -4.06
CA PHE A 11 0.40 11.93 -3.84
C PHE A 11 0.51 12.55 -2.45
N VAL A 12 -0.04 13.75 -2.29
CA VAL A 12 -0.11 14.42 -0.98
C VAL A 12 -1.36 13.92 -0.27
N LEU A 13 -1.17 13.28 0.88
CA LEU A 13 -2.25 12.86 1.76
C LEU A 13 -2.46 13.94 2.84
N ARG A 14 -3.71 14.37 3.04
CA ARG A 14 -4.08 15.27 4.14
C ARG A 14 -4.68 14.43 5.26
N ILE A 15 -4.10 14.52 6.44
CA ILE A 15 -4.51 13.86 7.68
C ILE A 15 -4.29 14.84 8.82
N ASP A 16 -5.06 14.70 9.89
CA ASP A 16 -4.81 15.43 11.14
C ASP A 16 -3.60 14.84 11.89
N ALA A 17 -3.06 15.62 12.83
CA ALA A 17 -1.85 15.27 13.56
C ALA A 17 -2.04 14.06 14.46
N GLU A 18 -3.18 13.95 15.14
CA GLU A 18 -3.47 12.83 16.05
C GLU A 18 -3.48 11.50 15.29
N MET A 19 -4.07 11.48 14.09
CA MET A 19 -4.08 10.29 13.25
C MET A 19 -2.67 9.95 12.74
N MET A 20 -1.83 10.94 12.42
CA MET A 20 -0.44 10.69 12.02
C MET A 20 0.37 10.04 13.15
N ASP A 21 0.29 10.60 14.37
CA ASP A 21 1.00 10.10 15.56
C ASP A 21 0.59 8.65 15.89
N ALA A 22 -0.70 8.34 15.78
CA ALA A 22 -1.21 6.99 15.96
C ALA A 22 -0.65 6.00 14.92
N ILE A 23 -0.55 6.42 13.65
CA ILE A 23 0.03 5.58 12.58
C ILE A 23 1.53 5.38 12.80
N GLU A 24 2.27 6.41 13.21
CA GLU A 24 3.71 6.31 13.50
C GLU A 24 3.99 5.34 14.65
N THR A 25 3.22 5.45 15.74
CA THR A 25 3.32 4.54 16.88
C THR A 25 3.04 3.10 16.47
N TRP A 26 1.95 2.87 15.73
CA TRP A 26 1.61 1.52 15.25
C TRP A 26 2.67 0.97 14.29
N ALA A 27 3.24 1.80 13.41
CA ALA A 27 4.33 1.40 12.54
C ALA A 27 5.57 0.98 13.35
N ALA A 28 5.92 1.72 14.41
CA ALA A 28 7.03 1.40 15.28
C ALA A 28 6.81 0.07 16.03
N ASP A 29 5.60 -0.17 16.55
CA ASP A 29 5.24 -1.41 17.23
C ASP A 29 5.37 -2.65 16.32
N GLU A 30 5.10 -2.51 15.03
CA GLU A 30 5.23 -3.57 14.03
C GLU A 30 6.59 -3.57 13.30
N PHE A 31 7.58 -2.80 13.78
CA PHE A 31 8.90 -2.64 13.16
C PHE A 31 8.83 -2.29 11.65
N ARG A 32 7.91 -1.39 11.30
CA ARG A 32 7.66 -0.94 9.93
C ARG A 32 7.92 0.56 9.77
N SER A 33 8.18 1.01 8.55
CA SER A 33 8.12 2.43 8.23
C SER A 33 6.66 2.92 8.18
N THR A 34 6.44 4.18 8.51
CA THR A 34 5.11 4.82 8.43
C THR A 34 4.49 4.66 7.05
N ASN A 35 5.27 4.85 5.98
CA ASN A 35 4.81 4.65 4.61
C ASN A 35 4.40 3.19 4.33
N GLY A 36 5.17 2.22 4.83
CA GLY A 36 4.81 0.79 4.71
C GLY A 36 3.53 0.46 5.49
N GLN A 37 3.31 1.11 6.63
CA GLN A 37 2.12 0.92 7.43
C GLN A 37 0.87 1.48 6.72
N ILE A 38 0.96 2.69 6.19
CA ILE A 38 -0.11 3.30 5.39
C ILE A 38 -0.46 2.41 4.18
N GLN A 39 0.55 1.91 3.45
CA GLN A 39 0.31 1.02 2.30
C GLN A 39 -0.43 -0.26 2.70
N TYR A 40 -0.04 -0.86 3.83
CA TYR A 40 -0.69 -2.08 4.33
C TYR A 40 -2.14 -1.83 4.75
N ILE A 41 -2.40 -0.76 5.50
CA ILE A 41 -3.76 -0.38 5.90
C ILE A 41 -4.65 -0.20 4.67
N LEU A 42 -4.15 0.51 3.65
CA LEU A 42 -4.88 0.74 2.40
C LEU A 42 -5.12 -0.57 1.62
N ASP A 43 -4.13 -1.44 1.49
CA ASP A 43 -4.29 -2.75 0.83
C ASP A 43 -5.33 -3.62 1.56
N GLN A 44 -5.26 -3.69 2.89
CA GLN A 44 -6.24 -4.40 3.71
C GLN A 44 -7.64 -3.81 3.55
N ALA A 45 -7.79 -2.48 3.61
CA ALA A 45 -9.07 -1.81 3.45
C ALA A 45 -9.67 -2.07 2.05
N LEU A 46 -8.87 -1.97 0.99
CA LEU A 46 -9.30 -2.25 -0.38
C LEU A 46 -9.71 -3.70 -0.59
N ARG A 47 -8.99 -4.66 0.02
CA ARG A 47 -9.36 -6.09 -0.02
C ARG A 47 -10.67 -6.36 0.71
N LYS A 48 -10.81 -5.83 1.93
CA LYS A 48 -12.04 -5.96 2.74
C LYS A 48 -13.23 -5.35 2.03
N ALA A 49 -13.04 -4.22 1.34
CA ALA A 49 -14.07 -3.57 0.54
C ALA A 49 -14.32 -4.23 -0.84
N GLY A 50 -13.57 -5.27 -1.20
CA GLY A 50 -13.67 -5.93 -2.52
C GLY A 50 -13.27 -5.03 -3.70
N ARG A 51 -12.55 -3.94 -3.44
CA ARG A 51 -12.15 -2.93 -4.44
C ARG A 51 -10.80 -3.24 -5.10
N LEU A 52 -10.02 -4.14 -4.51
CA LEU A 52 -8.80 -4.64 -5.13
C LEU A 52 -9.17 -5.70 -6.18
N LYS A 53 -9.10 -5.36 -7.47
CA LYS A 53 -9.21 -6.35 -8.56
C LYS A 53 -8.08 -7.36 -8.37
N LYS A 54 -8.40 -8.65 -8.20
CA LYS A 54 -7.40 -9.73 -8.28
C LYS A 54 -6.68 -9.55 -9.61
N LYS A 55 -5.40 -9.15 -9.59
CA LYS A 55 -4.56 -9.24 -10.79
C LYS A 55 -4.64 -10.71 -11.22
N LYS A 56 -5.33 -11.01 -12.33
CA LYS A 56 -5.12 -12.28 -13.04
C LYS A 56 -3.60 -12.39 -13.14
N GLN A 57 -3.03 -13.42 -12.52
CA GLN A 57 -1.62 -13.74 -12.65
C GLN A 57 -1.36 -13.86 -14.15
N SER A 58 -0.72 -12.83 -14.73
CA SER A 58 0.09 -13.07 -15.91
C SER A 58 1.25 -13.90 -15.38
N LYS A 59 1.09 -15.22 -15.41
CA LYS A 59 2.19 -16.18 -15.42
C LYS A 59 3.17 -15.66 -16.47
N GLN A 60 4.28 -15.10 -16.02
CA GLN A 60 5.51 -15.13 -16.78
C GLN A 60 6.24 -16.32 -16.18
N GLU A 61 6.07 -17.46 -16.85
CA GLU A 61 7.07 -18.52 -16.85
C GLU A 61 8.27 -17.89 -17.54
N ASP A 62 9.27 -17.51 -16.75
CA ASP A 62 10.57 -17.13 -17.26
C ASP A 62 11.36 -18.44 -17.45
N GLU A 63 11.55 -18.82 -18.72
CA GLU A 63 12.69 -19.63 -19.18
C GLU A 63 14.01 -18.86 -18.98
#